data_AF-R6ZMN8-F1
#
_entry.id   AF-R6ZMN8-F1
#
_cell.length_a   1.000
_cell.length_b   1.000
_cell.length_c   1.000
_cell.angle_alpha   90.00
_cell.angle_beta   90.00
_cell.angle_gamma   90.00
#
_symmetry.space_group_name_H-M   'P 1'
#
loop_
_entity.id
_entity.type
_entity.pdbx_description
1 polymer ?
#
loop_
_entity_poly.entity_id
_entity_poly.type
_entity_poly.pdbx_seq_one_letter_code
_entity_poly.pdbx_strand_id
1 'polypeptide(L)'
;MILLLIIADDFTGALDTGVQFAAHGVSTRVIVDPEVDFSAYHDSVLVIDTETRHLAAGEAFDIVARLTRKAREAGIRYIYKKTDSALRGNIGAELAAVLTASGCKSLPFLPAFPQTGRVTREGVHYVDGVPVTESPFGIDPFEPVVHSVVTELIGEQCQLPAFSFPALSEASQAPSQEGILVFDASTPSDLLETGKKLAEADMLSIMAGCAGFGAVLPELLDIAPDRLAALPKLDPRLLVVCGSVNSITLAQLDRAEKAGFSRLRLSPEQKLEPGYWQTERGKEALQGIEDMLASHSHCIITLTALSRATIWAETSPPPTMPQPLALTGKLCESGSPAVSATWWEKSLQAPLWELCFSPAATRCFSV
;
A
#
# COMPACT_ATOMS: atom_id res chain seq x y z
N MET A 1 21.82 10.13 -12.59
CA MET A 1 22.42 10.01 -11.24
C MET A 1 21.27 10.09 -10.27
N ILE A 2 21.24 9.22 -9.26
CA ILE A 2 20.12 9.17 -8.31
C ILE A 2 20.11 10.46 -7.48
N LEU A 3 19.02 11.22 -7.60
CA LEU A 3 18.79 12.43 -6.83
C LEU A 3 18.03 12.12 -5.53
N LEU A 4 17.02 11.26 -5.64
CA LEU A 4 16.15 10.84 -4.54
C LEU A 4 16.13 9.31 -4.42
N LEU A 5 16.40 8.82 -3.21
CA LEU A 5 16.13 7.44 -2.81
C LEU A 5 14.83 7.38 -2.02
N ILE A 6 13.91 6.52 -2.41
CA ILE A 6 12.71 6.18 -1.65
C ILE A 6 12.90 4.80 -1.03
N ILE A 7 12.73 4.68 0.28
CA ILE A 7 12.78 3.41 1.00
C ILE A 7 11.36 3.09 1.46
N ALA A 8 10.72 2.12 0.83
CA ALA A 8 9.34 1.70 1.12
C ALA A 8 9.33 0.39 1.93
N ASP A 9 8.43 0.31 2.90
CA ASP A 9 8.26 -0.86 3.78
C ASP A 9 7.52 -2.03 3.12
N ASP A 10 6.84 -1.79 2.00
CA ASP A 10 6.15 -2.79 1.19
C ASP A 10 6.11 -2.46 -0.31
N PHE A 11 5.86 -3.49 -1.12
CA PHE A 11 5.78 -3.37 -2.57
C PHE A 11 4.68 -2.42 -3.07
N THR A 12 3.49 -2.44 -2.45
CA THR A 12 2.38 -1.58 -2.89
C THR A 12 2.70 -0.11 -2.64
N GLY A 13 3.23 0.22 -1.46
CA GLY A 13 3.68 1.56 -1.14
C GLY A 13 4.84 2.05 -2.01
N ALA A 14 5.74 1.14 -2.41
CA ALA A 14 6.81 1.43 -3.35
C ALA A 14 6.26 1.88 -4.71
N LEU A 15 5.31 1.11 -5.28
CA LEU A 15 4.67 1.44 -6.55
C LEU A 15 3.81 2.71 -6.47
N ASP A 16 3.00 2.85 -5.42
CA ASP A 16 2.10 3.99 -5.21
C ASP A 16 2.86 5.32 -5.09
N THR A 17 4.07 5.28 -4.51
CA THR A 17 4.94 6.46 -4.45
C THR A 17 5.70 6.65 -5.75
N GLY A 18 6.24 5.58 -6.34
CA GLY A 18 6.99 5.65 -7.60
C GLY A 18 6.16 6.22 -8.75
N VAL A 19 4.87 5.89 -8.83
CA VAL A 19 3.97 6.43 -9.85
C VAL A 19 3.79 7.94 -9.72
N GLN A 20 3.87 8.52 -8.51
CA GLN A 20 3.79 9.97 -8.34
C GLN A 20 4.91 10.68 -9.11
N PHE A 21 6.13 10.14 -9.12
CA PHE A 21 7.26 10.70 -9.86
C PHE A 21 7.17 10.39 -11.35
N ALA A 22 6.85 9.16 -11.72
CA ALA A 22 6.72 8.76 -13.12
C ALA A 22 5.62 9.54 -13.86
N ALA A 23 4.49 9.83 -13.18
CA ALA A 23 3.41 10.65 -13.72
C ALA A 23 3.82 12.11 -13.99
N HIS A 24 4.83 12.61 -13.26
CA HIS A 24 5.45 13.92 -13.50
C HIS A 24 6.59 13.87 -14.54
N GLY A 25 6.83 12.72 -15.19
CA GLY A 25 7.85 12.57 -16.23
C GLY A 25 9.28 12.41 -15.68
N VAL A 26 9.42 12.01 -14.42
CA VAL A 26 10.71 11.75 -13.76
C VAL A 26 11.10 10.28 -13.96
N SER A 27 12.33 10.01 -14.43
CA SER A 27 12.85 8.65 -14.55
C SER A 27 12.92 8.01 -13.17
N THR A 28 12.04 7.03 -12.99
CA THR A 28 11.78 6.37 -11.71
C THR A 28 11.91 4.88 -11.89
N ARG A 29 12.68 4.23 -11.00
CA ARG A 29 12.80 2.77 -10.97
C ARG A 29 12.41 2.23 -9.60
N VAL A 30 11.63 1.17 -9.59
CA VAL A 30 11.31 0.40 -8.38
C VAL A 30 12.09 -0.91 -8.42
N ILE A 31 12.78 -1.25 -7.32
CA ILE A 31 13.51 -2.50 -7.15
C ILE A 31 13.11 -3.18 -5.84
N VAL A 32 13.26 -4.50 -5.80
CA VAL A 32 12.93 -5.39 -4.67
C VAL A 32 14.19 -6.04 -4.07
N ASP A 33 15.34 -5.39 -4.21
CA ASP A 33 16.63 -5.90 -3.75
C ASP A 33 17.25 -4.95 -2.69
N PRO A 34 17.33 -5.37 -1.41
CA PRO A 34 17.94 -4.56 -0.36
C PRO A 34 19.49 -4.56 -0.41
N GLU A 35 20.13 -5.42 -1.20
CA GLU A 35 21.59 -5.43 -1.43
C GLU A 35 21.98 -4.64 -2.68
N VAL A 36 21.38 -3.47 -2.84
CA VAL A 36 21.59 -2.61 -4.00
C VAL A 36 23.04 -2.07 -4.09
N ASP A 37 23.58 -2.10 -5.31
CA ASP A 37 24.68 -1.24 -5.74
C ASP A 37 24.11 -0.02 -6.47
N PHE A 38 24.15 1.15 -5.82
CA PHE A 38 23.60 2.39 -6.38
C PHE A 38 24.29 2.82 -7.69
N SER A 39 25.52 2.38 -7.95
CA SER A 39 26.24 2.73 -9.17
C SER A 39 25.66 2.08 -10.43
N ALA A 40 24.89 0.99 -10.27
CA ALA A 40 24.23 0.28 -11.36
C ALA A 40 22.98 1.01 -11.90
N TYR A 41 22.56 2.10 -11.25
CA TYR A 41 21.34 2.82 -11.59
C TYR A 41 21.63 4.27 -11.98
N HIS A 42 20.89 4.75 -12.97
CA HIS A 42 21.08 6.10 -13.52
C HIS A 42 19.82 6.96 -13.46
N ASP A 43 18.69 6.36 -13.08
CA ASP A 43 17.40 7.01 -12.85
C ASP A 43 17.51 8.15 -11.82
N SER A 44 16.68 9.18 -11.98
CA SER A 44 16.61 10.34 -11.09
C SER A 44 16.02 9.96 -9.73
N VAL A 45 15.06 9.03 -9.72
CA VAL A 45 14.43 8.48 -8.51
C VAL A 45 14.60 6.97 -8.49
N LEU A 46 15.13 6.45 -7.38
CA LEU A 46 15.18 5.01 -7.11
C LEU A 46 14.29 4.70 -5.92
N VAL A 47 13.39 3.74 -6.07
CA VAL A 47 12.53 3.22 -5.00
C VAL A 47 12.99 1.81 -4.67
N ILE A 48 13.26 1.56 -3.40
CA ILE A 48 13.60 0.24 -2.87
C ILE A 48 12.47 -0.21 -1.98
N ASP A 49 11.85 -1.32 -2.35
CA ASP A 49 10.99 -2.07 -1.47
C ASP A 49 11.84 -2.96 -0.56
N THR A 50 11.67 -2.76 0.76
CA THR A 50 12.42 -3.50 1.78
C THR A 50 11.65 -4.67 2.37
N GLU A 51 10.34 -4.82 2.08
CA GLU A 51 9.47 -5.84 2.68
C GLU A 51 9.61 -5.92 4.22
N THR A 52 9.76 -4.76 4.87
CA THR A 52 10.07 -4.64 6.31
C THR A 52 8.83 -4.49 7.20
N ARG A 53 7.64 -4.27 6.62
CA ARG A 53 6.41 -3.97 7.38
C ARG A 53 6.11 -4.98 8.49
N HIS A 54 6.32 -6.27 8.20
CA HIS A 54 5.97 -7.40 9.06
C HIS A 54 7.17 -7.99 9.81
N LEU A 55 8.36 -7.41 9.65
CA LEU A 55 9.56 -7.86 10.37
C LEU A 55 9.56 -7.39 11.81
N ALA A 56 10.42 -7.98 12.64
CA ALA A 56 10.66 -7.42 13.96
C ALA A 56 11.25 -6.01 13.82
N ALA A 57 10.86 -5.09 14.71
CA ALA A 57 11.28 -3.69 14.66
C ALA A 57 12.81 -3.49 14.56
N GLY A 58 13.60 -4.34 15.24
CA GLY A 58 15.07 -4.30 15.17
C GLY A 58 15.61 -4.69 13.78
N GLU A 59 15.02 -5.71 13.13
CA GLU A 59 15.42 -6.13 11.78
C GLU A 59 15.06 -5.07 10.74
N ALA A 60 13.86 -4.50 10.84
CA ALA A 60 13.42 -3.39 10.01
C ALA A 60 14.34 -2.17 10.16
N PHE A 61 14.71 -1.84 11.41
CA PHE A 61 15.67 -0.78 11.71
C PHE A 61 17.01 -1.02 11.01
N ASP A 62 17.59 -2.21 11.17
CA ASP A 62 18.92 -2.52 10.63
C ASP A 62 18.97 -2.43 9.10
N ILE A 63 17.94 -2.93 8.41
CA ILE A 63 17.81 -2.87 6.96
C ILE A 63 17.76 -1.41 6.48
N VAL A 64 16.86 -0.61 7.07
CA VAL A 64 16.65 0.79 6.69
C VAL A 64 17.87 1.66 7.04
N ALA A 65 18.50 1.44 8.20
CA ALA A 65 19.69 2.17 8.62
C ALA A 65 20.89 1.87 7.71
N ARG A 66 21.04 0.63 7.25
CA ARG A 66 22.08 0.24 6.31
C ARG A 66 21.88 0.86 4.93
N LEU A 67 20.66 0.83 4.38
CA LEU A 67 20.34 1.48 3.11
C LEU A 67 20.57 3.00 3.18
N THR A 68 20.15 3.62 4.28
CA THR A 68 20.35 5.07 4.50
C THR A 68 21.84 5.42 4.53
N ARG A 69 22.68 4.66 5.24
CA ARG A 69 24.15 4.88 5.25
C ARG A 69 24.75 4.71 3.85
N LYS A 70 24.45 3.60 3.16
CA LYS A 70 24.95 3.38 1.79
C LYS A 70 24.54 4.53 0.86
N ALA A 71 23.32 5.05 0.99
CA ALA A 71 22.83 6.16 0.17
C ALA A 71 23.60 7.46 0.44
N ARG A 72 23.88 7.76 1.72
CA ARG A 72 24.74 8.89 2.11
C ARG A 72 26.16 8.76 1.58
N GLU A 73 26.76 7.58 1.72
CA GLU A 73 28.11 7.28 1.20
C GLU A 73 28.18 7.41 -0.34
N ALA A 74 27.09 7.03 -1.03
CA ALA A 74 26.95 7.20 -2.48
C ALA A 74 26.66 8.66 -2.91
N GLY A 75 26.50 9.59 -1.97
CA GLY A 75 26.23 11.00 -2.26
C GLY A 75 24.81 11.30 -2.74
N ILE A 76 23.83 10.42 -2.46
CA ILE A 76 22.43 10.67 -2.79
C ILE A 76 21.91 11.84 -1.94
N ARG A 77 21.38 12.87 -2.61
CA ARG A 77 21.04 14.15 -1.99
C ARG A 77 19.84 14.04 -1.05
N TYR A 78 18.81 13.31 -1.47
CA TYR A 78 17.54 13.20 -0.76
C TYR A 78 17.19 11.76 -0.45
N ILE A 79 16.66 11.52 0.75
CA ILE A 79 16.14 10.21 1.17
C ILE A 79 14.71 10.40 1.67
N TYR A 80 13.78 9.66 1.10
CA TYR A 80 12.39 9.64 1.51
C TYR A 80 12.01 8.27 2.06
N LYS A 81 11.60 8.22 3.33
CA LYS A 81 11.08 7.02 3.95
C LYS A 81 9.58 6.94 3.72
N LYS A 82 9.18 6.04 2.83
CA LYS A 82 7.78 5.75 2.53
C LYS A 82 7.21 4.82 3.60
N THR A 83 6.15 5.25 4.27
CA THR A 83 5.39 4.51 5.28
C THR A 83 3.95 4.26 4.83
N ASP A 84 3.26 3.30 5.45
CA ASP A 84 1.84 3.07 5.24
C ASP A 84 0.99 4.31 5.60
N SER A 85 0.01 4.66 4.75
CA SER A 85 -0.84 5.84 5.01
C SER A 85 -1.83 5.61 6.16
N ALA A 86 -2.01 4.38 6.64
CA ALA A 86 -2.77 4.07 7.84
C ALA A 86 -1.86 3.72 9.03
N LEU A 87 -0.57 4.06 8.97
CA LEU A 87 0.40 3.90 10.06
C LEU A 87 0.62 2.46 10.56
N ARG A 88 0.43 1.46 9.70
CA ARG A 88 0.79 0.06 10.00
C ARG A 88 2.30 -0.17 9.95
N GLY A 89 2.76 -1.17 10.70
CA GLY A 89 4.14 -1.65 10.67
C GLY A 89 5.10 -0.87 11.57
N ASN A 90 6.38 -0.90 11.20
CA ASN A 90 7.51 -0.43 12.00
C ASN A 90 7.78 1.08 11.84
N ILE A 91 6.74 1.91 11.92
CA ILE A 91 6.81 3.37 11.69
C ILE A 91 7.93 4.03 12.51
N GLY A 92 7.87 3.97 13.84
CA GLY A 92 8.85 4.62 14.71
C GLY A 92 10.25 4.03 14.54
N ALA A 93 10.38 2.71 14.41
CA ALA A 93 11.67 2.06 14.24
C ALA A 93 12.35 2.44 12.92
N GLU A 94 11.61 2.47 11.80
CA GLU A 94 12.18 2.82 10.49
C GLU A 94 12.46 4.33 10.37
N LEU A 95 11.64 5.19 10.97
CA LEU A 95 11.93 6.63 11.07
C LEU A 95 13.21 6.87 11.89
N ALA A 96 13.36 6.15 13.01
CA ALA A 96 14.56 6.21 13.83
C ALA A 96 15.80 5.75 13.05
N ALA A 97 15.68 4.66 12.29
CA ALA A 97 16.75 4.15 11.45
C ALA A 97 17.26 5.20 10.46
N VAL A 98 16.35 5.90 9.76
CA VAL A 98 16.71 6.96 8.81
C VAL A 98 17.37 8.13 9.52
N LEU A 99 16.78 8.62 10.61
CA LEU A 99 17.33 9.76 11.35
C LEU A 99 18.73 9.45 11.89
N THR A 100 18.92 8.33 12.57
CA THR A 100 20.22 7.92 13.13
C THR A 100 21.28 7.67 12.06
N ALA A 101 20.92 6.97 10.97
CA ALA A 101 21.87 6.60 9.92
C ALA A 101 22.26 7.75 8.99
N SER A 102 21.40 8.75 8.84
CA SER A 102 21.61 9.88 7.92
C SER A 102 22.61 10.92 8.43
N GLY A 103 22.85 10.99 9.74
CA GLY A 103 23.61 12.05 10.40
C GLY A 103 22.86 13.39 10.53
N CYS A 104 21.58 13.46 10.14
CA CYS A 104 20.75 14.65 10.30
C CYS A 104 20.26 14.80 11.75
N LYS A 105 19.87 16.02 12.10
CA LYS A 105 19.34 16.36 13.44
C LYS A 105 17.84 16.15 13.57
N SER A 106 17.13 16.23 12.45
CA SER A 106 15.67 16.16 12.41
C SER A 106 15.17 15.43 11.18
N LEU A 107 14.04 14.74 11.32
CA LEU A 107 13.32 14.07 10.25
C LEU A 107 11.88 14.59 10.16
N PRO A 108 11.53 15.41 9.16
CA PRO A 108 10.14 15.75 8.88
C PRO A 108 9.32 14.51 8.48
N PHE A 109 8.17 14.33 9.13
CA PHE A 109 7.24 13.24 8.88
C PHE A 109 5.83 13.77 8.59
N LEU A 110 5.32 13.47 7.40
CA LEU A 110 4.00 13.90 6.93
C LEU A 110 3.19 12.65 6.52
N PRO A 111 2.47 12.01 7.47
CA PRO A 111 1.79 10.75 7.20
C PRO A 111 0.45 10.88 6.45
N ALA A 112 -0.06 12.10 6.27
CA ALA A 112 -1.38 12.32 5.69
C ALA A 112 -1.43 11.98 4.20
N PHE A 113 -2.57 11.42 3.77
CA PHE A 113 -2.95 11.29 2.37
C PHE A 113 -4.40 11.80 2.17
N PRO A 114 -4.61 13.13 2.14
CA PRO A 114 -5.95 13.72 2.18
C PRO A 114 -6.90 13.24 1.08
N GLN A 115 -6.39 12.98 -0.13
CA GLN A 115 -7.17 12.49 -1.27
C GLN A 115 -7.81 11.13 -1.03
N THR A 116 -7.24 10.33 -0.13
CA THR A 116 -7.79 9.03 0.28
C THR A 116 -8.47 9.10 1.64
N GLY A 117 -8.72 10.28 2.22
CA GLY A 117 -9.38 10.40 3.52
C GLY A 117 -8.46 10.12 4.72
N ARG A 118 -7.14 10.07 4.52
CA ARG A 118 -6.16 9.95 5.61
C ARG A 118 -5.61 11.32 5.95
N VAL A 119 -5.86 11.80 7.16
CA VAL A 119 -5.48 13.16 7.60
C VAL A 119 -4.88 13.15 8.99
N THR A 120 -3.99 14.09 9.27
CA THR A 120 -3.45 14.30 10.62
C THR A 120 -3.88 15.67 11.12
N ARG A 121 -4.46 15.73 12.31
CA ARG A 121 -4.94 16.96 12.95
C ARG A 121 -4.60 16.91 14.43
N GLU A 122 -3.98 17.97 14.93
CA GLU A 122 -3.55 18.09 16.31
C GLU A 122 -2.68 16.89 16.74
N GLY A 123 -1.86 16.36 15.83
CA GLY A 123 -1.03 15.17 16.05
C GLY A 123 -1.78 13.84 16.07
N VAL A 124 -3.11 13.83 15.87
CA VAL A 124 -3.93 12.62 15.79
C VAL A 124 -4.17 12.25 14.33
N HIS A 125 -3.97 10.98 13.98
CA HIS A 125 -4.18 10.46 12.64
C HIS A 125 -5.57 9.85 12.48
N TYR A 126 -6.25 10.25 11.41
CA TYR A 126 -7.62 9.86 11.08
C TYR A 126 -7.67 9.12 9.75
N VAL A 127 -8.55 8.13 9.67
CA VAL A 127 -8.93 7.40 8.46
C VAL A 127 -10.43 7.58 8.26
N ASP A 128 -10.83 8.19 7.16
CA ASP A 128 -12.25 8.40 6.80
C ASP A 128 -13.07 9.07 7.91
N GLY A 129 -12.43 9.99 8.65
CA GLY A 129 -13.04 10.80 9.69
C GLY A 129 -13.00 10.22 11.11
N VAL A 130 -12.63 8.96 11.29
CA VAL A 130 -12.42 8.34 12.61
C VAL A 130 -10.94 8.22 12.95
N PRO A 131 -10.53 8.24 14.24
CA PRO A 131 -9.15 7.94 14.61
C PRO A 131 -8.70 6.59 14.04
N VAL A 132 -7.43 6.46 13.64
CA VAL A 132 -6.93 5.24 12.98
C VAL A 132 -7.15 3.98 13.83
N THR A 133 -7.10 4.09 15.16
CA THR A 133 -7.39 3.02 16.13
C THR A 133 -8.84 2.50 16.08
N GLU A 134 -9.78 3.32 15.62
CA GLU A 134 -11.20 2.97 15.46
C GLU A 134 -11.54 2.53 14.02
N SER A 135 -10.60 2.70 13.10
CA SER A 135 -10.74 2.28 11.71
C SER A 135 -10.54 0.77 11.54
N PRO A 136 -10.83 0.18 10.35
CA PRO A 136 -10.51 -1.21 10.06
C PRO A 136 -9.03 -1.59 10.33
N PHE A 137 -8.10 -0.64 10.26
CA PHE A 137 -6.67 -0.86 10.53
C PHE A 137 -6.35 -0.93 12.03
N GLY A 138 -7.14 -0.25 12.87
CA GLY A 138 -6.98 -0.29 14.32
C GLY A 138 -7.61 -1.51 14.97
N ILE A 139 -8.67 -2.05 14.36
CA ILE A 139 -9.36 -3.27 14.81
C ILE A 139 -8.91 -4.54 14.06
N ASP A 140 -7.83 -4.45 13.29
CA ASP A 140 -7.28 -5.60 12.57
C ASP A 140 -6.89 -6.70 13.57
N PRO A 141 -7.35 -7.95 13.40
CA PRO A 141 -7.13 -9.02 14.38
C PRO A 141 -5.70 -9.56 14.38
N PHE A 142 -4.89 -9.21 13.38
CA PHE A 142 -3.51 -9.68 13.25
C PHE A 142 -2.51 -8.58 13.56
N GLU A 143 -2.72 -7.38 13.02
CA GLU A 143 -1.76 -6.27 13.09
C GLU A 143 -2.47 -4.92 13.36
N PRO A 144 -3.05 -4.75 14.55
CA PRO A 144 -3.79 -3.54 14.87
C PRO A 144 -2.86 -2.34 15.03
N VAL A 145 -3.28 -1.19 14.50
CA VAL A 145 -2.68 0.11 14.83
C VAL A 145 -3.24 0.59 16.17
N VAL A 146 -2.41 0.56 17.21
CA VAL A 146 -2.86 0.74 18.60
C VAL A 146 -2.79 2.19 19.12
N HIS A 147 -2.13 3.09 18.40
CA HIS A 147 -2.05 4.52 18.73
C HIS A 147 -2.60 5.38 17.59
N SER A 148 -3.46 6.34 17.94
CA SER A 148 -3.94 7.37 17.00
C SER A 148 -3.14 8.66 17.09
N VAL A 149 -2.54 8.96 18.25
CA VAL A 149 -1.57 10.03 18.42
C VAL A 149 -0.24 9.57 17.80
N VAL A 150 0.21 10.25 16.75
CA VAL A 150 1.36 9.80 15.93
C VAL A 150 2.65 9.76 16.74
N THR A 151 2.86 10.70 17.66
CA THR A 151 4.05 10.71 18.52
C THR A 151 4.06 9.58 19.54
N GLU A 152 2.90 9.12 20.01
CA GLU A 152 2.81 7.95 20.89
C GLU A 152 3.16 6.68 20.13
N LEU A 153 2.65 6.52 18.90
CA LEU A 153 3.01 5.41 18.00
C LEU A 153 4.53 5.34 17.77
N ILE A 154 5.16 6.49 17.52
CA ILE A 154 6.63 6.58 17.33
C ILE A 154 7.36 6.21 18.63
N GLY A 155 6.91 6.74 19.76
CA GLY A 155 7.51 6.50 21.08
C GLY A 155 7.37 5.08 21.60
N GLU A 156 6.38 4.32 21.12
CA GLU A 156 6.25 2.89 21.40
C GLU A 156 7.39 2.08 20.75
N GLN A 157 7.85 2.51 19.56
CA GLN A 157 8.79 1.74 18.74
C GLN A 157 10.24 2.25 18.80
N CYS A 158 10.49 3.45 19.33
CA CYS A 158 11.84 4.00 19.47
C CYS A 158 11.93 5.03 20.61
N GLN A 159 13.16 5.37 21.01
CA GLN A 159 13.44 6.33 22.08
C GLN A 159 13.78 7.75 21.58
N LEU A 160 13.68 8.00 20.27
CA LEU A 160 13.97 9.32 19.72
C LEU A 160 12.85 10.30 20.07
N PRO A 161 13.17 11.57 20.39
CA PRO A 161 12.16 12.60 20.59
C PRO A 161 11.28 12.74 19.35
N ALA A 162 9.96 12.81 19.56
CA ALA A 162 8.97 13.07 18.51
C ALA A 162 8.09 14.25 18.92
N PHE A 163 7.84 15.18 18.00
CA PHE A 163 7.09 16.41 18.25
C PHE A 163 6.03 16.62 17.17
N SER A 164 4.82 16.98 17.56
CA SER A 164 3.73 17.33 16.64
C SER A 164 3.66 18.83 16.41
N PHE A 165 3.47 19.21 15.16
CA PHE A 165 3.30 20.58 14.70
C PHE A 165 2.05 20.69 13.81
N PRO A 166 1.35 21.84 13.83
CA PRO A 166 0.33 22.12 12.83
C PRO A 166 0.96 22.20 11.43
N ALA A 167 0.13 22.16 10.39
CA ALA A 167 0.55 22.50 9.04
C ALA A 167 1.23 23.88 9.03
N LEU A 168 2.36 24.00 8.33
CA LEU A 168 3.08 25.26 8.25
C LEU A 168 2.48 26.12 7.12
N SER A 169 2.24 27.38 7.43
CA SER A 169 1.77 28.41 6.49
C SER A 169 2.92 29.35 6.11
N GLU A 170 2.67 30.30 5.20
CA GLU A 170 3.63 31.35 4.85
C GLU A 170 4.20 32.11 6.05
N ALA A 171 3.39 32.34 7.08
CA ALA A 171 3.77 33.05 8.30
C ALA A 171 4.46 32.17 9.36
N SER A 172 4.43 30.84 9.18
CA SER A 172 5.03 29.89 10.12
C SER A 172 6.55 29.84 9.95
N GLN A 173 7.27 29.62 11.06
CA GLN A 173 8.70 29.28 11.02
C GLN A 173 8.87 27.76 11.10
N ALA A 174 9.86 27.23 10.39
CA ALA A 174 10.21 25.83 10.51
C ALA A 174 10.74 25.54 11.93
N PRO A 175 10.33 24.42 12.55
CA PRO A 175 10.80 24.05 13.88
C PRO A 175 12.31 23.77 13.92
N SER A 176 12.94 24.10 15.04
CA SER A 176 14.38 23.86 15.28
C SER A 176 14.64 22.68 16.21
N GLN A 177 13.60 21.94 16.60
CA GLN A 177 13.70 20.77 17.47
C GLN A 177 14.49 19.65 16.79
N GLU A 178 15.36 18.97 17.53
CA GLU A 178 16.05 17.77 17.08
C GLU A 178 15.18 16.53 17.37
N GLY A 179 15.01 15.63 16.41
CA GLY A 179 14.13 14.47 16.50
C GLY A 179 13.21 14.28 15.30
N ILE A 180 12.16 13.47 15.49
CA ILE A 180 11.14 13.23 14.46
C ILE A 180 10.07 14.32 14.58
N LEU A 181 9.82 15.04 13.49
CA LEU A 181 8.94 16.21 13.47
C LEU A 181 7.68 15.85 12.67
N VAL A 182 6.59 15.58 13.37
CA VAL A 182 5.30 15.21 12.78
C VAL A 182 4.54 16.48 12.40
N PHE A 183 4.11 16.58 11.15
CA PHE A 183 3.28 17.71 10.71
C PHE A 183 1.85 17.26 10.39
N ASP A 184 0.90 18.05 10.86
CA ASP A 184 -0.50 17.93 10.49
C ASP A 184 -0.71 18.24 9.00
N ALA A 185 -1.71 17.59 8.41
CA ALA A 185 -2.21 17.90 7.09
C ALA A 185 -3.61 17.31 6.91
N SER A 186 -4.54 18.15 6.48
CA SER A 186 -5.91 17.81 6.11
C SER A 186 -6.19 18.00 4.63
N THR A 187 -5.33 18.72 3.91
CA THR A 187 -5.45 18.98 2.47
C THR A 187 -4.13 18.78 1.74
N PRO A 188 -4.14 18.54 0.41
CA PRO A 188 -2.91 18.56 -0.38
C PRO A 188 -2.14 19.89 -0.31
N SER A 189 -2.84 21.01 -0.10
CA SER A 189 -2.20 22.33 0.07
C SER A 189 -1.34 22.36 1.34
N ASP A 190 -1.86 21.81 2.44
CA ASP A 190 -1.13 21.75 3.71
C ASP A 190 0.22 21.02 3.56
N LEU A 191 0.23 19.92 2.78
CA LEU A 191 1.43 19.15 2.48
C LEU A 191 2.43 19.97 1.64
N LEU A 192 1.95 20.66 0.61
CA LEU A 192 2.79 21.46 -0.28
C LEU A 192 3.38 22.68 0.45
N GLU A 193 2.56 23.44 1.19
CA GLU A 193 2.99 24.63 1.93
C GLU A 193 3.96 24.27 3.05
N THR A 194 3.68 23.18 3.78
CA THR A 194 4.62 22.65 4.79
C THR A 194 5.93 22.24 4.15
N GLY A 195 5.87 21.51 3.02
CA GLY A 195 7.05 21.13 2.26
C GLY A 195 7.89 22.34 1.80
N LYS A 196 7.26 23.42 1.32
CA LYS A 196 7.95 24.65 0.91
C LYS A 196 8.69 25.29 2.08
N LYS A 197 8.06 25.36 3.26
CA LYS A 197 8.71 25.89 4.47
C LYS A 197 9.89 25.04 4.94
N LEU A 198 9.78 23.72 4.83
CA LEU A 198 10.88 22.80 5.13
C LEU A 198 12.02 22.92 4.12
N ALA A 199 11.71 23.16 2.83
CA ALA A 199 12.71 23.41 1.80
C ALA A 199 13.49 24.71 2.05
N GLU A 200 12.80 25.80 2.40
CA GLU A 200 13.40 27.09 2.77
C GLU A 200 14.37 26.95 3.97
N ALA A 201 14.10 26.01 4.87
CA ALA A 201 14.90 25.72 6.05
C ALA A 201 15.99 24.64 5.83
N ASP A 202 16.18 24.15 4.60
CA ASP A 202 17.12 23.07 4.25
C ASP A 202 16.87 21.74 5.02
N MET A 203 15.61 21.46 5.35
CA MET A 203 15.22 20.29 6.16
C MET A 203 14.78 19.08 5.32
N LEU A 204 14.82 19.15 3.99
CA LEU A 204 14.35 18.08 3.09
C LEU A 204 15.41 17.04 2.72
N SER A 205 16.62 17.11 3.28
CA SER A 205 17.67 16.12 2.99
C SER A 205 17.25 14.69 3.37
N ILE A 206 16.51 14.54 4.45
CA ILE A 206 15.73 13.34 4.79
C ILE A 206 14.29 13.74 5.07
N MET A 207 13.36 12.87 4.75
CA MET A 207 11.92 13.11 4.90
C MET A 207 11.19 11.78 4.97
N ALA A 208 9.99 11.79 5.53
CA ALA A 208 9.16 10.60 5.61
C ALA A 208 7.67 10.92 5.44
N GLY A 209 6.90 9.92 5.02
CA GLY A 209 5.46 10.03 4.86
C GLY A 209 4.90 8.93 3.97
N CYS A 210 3.66 9.11 3.52
CA CYS A 210 3.04 8.24 2.53
C CYS A 210 2.96 8.91 1.14
N ALA A 211 2.33 8.25 0.17
CA ALA A 211 2.23 8.78 -1.20
C ALA A 211 1.60 10.18 -1.27
N GLY A 212 0.83 10.61 -0.27
CA GLY A 212 0.34 11.99 -0.14
C GLY A 212 1.45 13.03 -0.16
N PHE A 213 2.46 12.93 0.71
CA PHE A 213 3.61 13.84 0.66
C PHE A 213 4.52 13.53 -0.54
N GLY A 214 4.66 12.25 -0.89
CA GLY A 214 5.37 11.83 -2.11
C GLY A 214 4.88 12.53 -3.39
N ALA A 215 3.59 12.82 -3.49
CA ALA A 215 2.97 13.50 -4.64
C ALA A 215 3.42 14.95 -4.84
N VAL A 216 3.87 15.64 -3.78
CA VAL A 216 4.35 17.03 -3.86
C VAL A 216 5.88 17.14 -3.96
N LEU A 217 6.61 16.04 -3.73
CA LEU A 217 8.07 16.02 -3.78
C LEU A 217 8.70 16.37 -5.15
N PRO A 218 8.13 15.98 -6.31
CA PRO A 218 8.68 16.39 -7.60
C PRO A 218 8.82 17.92 -7.74
N GLU A 219 7.81 18.68 -7.31
CA GLU A 219 7.84 20.15 -7.30
C GLU A 219 8.82 20.68 -6.22
N LEU A 220 8.72 20.17 -4.99
CA LEU A 220 9.50 20.67 -3.85
C LEU A 220 11.00 20.49 -4.00
N LEU A 221 11.43 19.43 -4.68
CA LEU A 221 12.84 19.08 -4.86
C LEU A 221 13.39 19.53 -6.22
N ASP A 222 12.58 20.26 -7.01
CA ASP A 222 12.91 20.74 -8.36
C ASP A 222 13.44 19.60 -9.26
N ILE A 223 12.79 18.43 -9.21
CA ILE A 223 13.19 17.28 -10.02
C ILE A 223 12.63 17.47 -11.42
N ALA A 224 13.51 17.92 -12.33
CA ALA A 224 13.13 18.14 -13.72
C ALA A 224 12.62 16.83 -14.37
N PRO A 225 11.57 16.90 -15.20
CA PRO A 225 11.18 15.78 -16.04
C PRO A 225 12.31 15.48 -17.04
N ASP A 226 12.76 14.23 -17.08
CA ASP A 226 13.82 13.76 -17.97
C ASP A 226 13.27 12.83 -19.07
N ARG A 227 12.03 12.33 -18.92
CA ARG A 227 11.39 11.40 -19.85
C ARG A 227 9.87 11.53 -19.82
N LEU A 228 9.27 11.84 -20.97
CA LEU A 228 7.86 11.51 -21.20
C LEU A 228 7.75 9.98 -21.22
N ALA A 229 7.19 9.40 -20.16
CA ALA A 229 6.94 7.96 -20.10
C ALA A 229 5.97 7.59 -21.23
N ALA A 230 6.48 6.91 -22.26
CA ALA A 230 5.61 6.25 -23.23
C ALA A 230 4.90 5.12 -22.51
N LEU A 231 3.57 5.03 -22.66
CA LEU A 231 2.83 3.87 -22.16
C LEU A 231 3.50 2.59 -22.68
N PRO A 232 3.85 1.63 -21.80
CA PRO A 232 4.44 0.39 -22.26
C PRO A 232 3.46 -0.30 -23.21
N LYS A 233 3.97 -0.81 -24.33
CA LYS A 233 3.19 -1.74 -25.15
C LYS A 233 3.03 -3.01 -24.34
N LEU A 234 1.85 -3.21 -23.78
CA LEU A 234 1.51 -4.46 -23.12
C LEU A 234 1.41 -5.56 -24.17
N ASP A 235 1.87 -6.76 -23.82
CA ASP A 235 1.59 -7.95 -24.62
C ASP A 235 0.05 -8.11 -24.72
N PRO A 236 -0.51 -8.43 -25.89
CA PRO A 236 -1.94 -8.68 -26.02
C PRO A 236 -2.42 -9.86 -25.16
N ARG A 237 -1.51 -10.69 -24.63
CA ARG A 237 -1.81 -11.74 -23.67
C ARG A 237 -1.67 -11.24 -22.23
N LEU A 238 -2.72 -11.42 -21.45
CA LEU A 238 -2.80 -11.00 -20.05
C LEU A 238 -3.20 -12.17 -19.15
N LEU A 239 -2.36 -12.45 -18.16
CA LEU A 239 -2.67 -13.33 -17.05
C LEU A 239 -2.87 -12.50 -15.77
N VAL A 240 -4.05 -12.60 -15.18
CA VAL A 240 -4.38 -12.00 -13.89
C VAL A 240 -4.34 -13.08 -12.82
N VAL A 241 -3.46 -12.96 -11.84
CA VAL A 241 -3.45 -13.83 -10.65
C VAL A 241 -3.97 -13.02 -9.47
N CYS A 242 -5.09 -13.43 -8.88
CA CYS A 242 -5.78 -12.64 -7.86
C CYS A 242 -6.02 -13.41 -6.56
N GLY A 243 -5.38 -12.95 -5.49
CA GLY A 243 -5.62 -13.42 -4.11
C GLY A 243 -6.55 -12.54 -3.27
N SER A 244 -6.89 -11.34 -3.73
CA SER A 244 -7.73 -10.39 -3.00
C SER A 244 -9.16 -10.90 -2.83
N VAL A 245 -9.66 -10.84 -1.59
CA VAL A 245 -11.07 -11.09 -1.22
C VAL A 245 -11.91 -9.81 -1.21
N ASN A 246 -11.34 -8.66 -1.57
CA ASN A 246 -12.04 -7.38 -1.56
C ASN A 246 -13.23 -7.40 -2.55
N SER A 247 -14.38 -6.88 -2.13
CA SER A 247 -15.61 -6.85 -2.92
C SER A 247 -15.44 -6.12 -4.26
N ILE A 248 -14.62 -5.06 -4.31
CA ILE A 248 -14.29 -4.33 -5.53
C ILE A 248 -13.50 -5.25 -6.48
N THR A 249 -12.49 -5.95 -5.97
CA THR A 249 -11.70 -6.89 -6.78
C THR A 249 -12.58 -8.01 -7.33
N LEU A 250 -13.46 -8.59 -6.51
CA LEU A 250 -14.39 -9.61 -6.98
C LEU A 250 -15.28 -9.10 -8.13
N ALA A 251 -15.81 -7.88 -8.01
CA ALA A 251 -16.61 -7.26 -9.07
C ALA A 251 -15.81 -7.00 -10.36
N GLN A 252 -14.53 -6.62 -10.26
CA GLN A 252 -13.63 -6.47 -11.40
C GLN A 252 -13.40 -7.80 -12.13
N LEU A 253 -13.14 -8.88 -11.38
CA LEU A 253 -12.95 -10.22 -11.94
C LEU A 253 -14.22 -10.72 -12.64
N ASP A 254 -15.39 -10.51 -12.03
CA ASP A 254 -16.67 -10.89 -12.64
C ASP A 254 -16.96 -10.10 -13.92
N ARG A 255 -16.57 -8.82 -13.96
CA ARG A 255 -16.67 -8.00 -15.17
C ARG A 255 -15.74 -8.49 -16.27
N ALA A 256 -14.49 -8.84 -15.94
CA ALA A 256 -13.51 -9.34 -16.90
C ALA A 256 -13.94 -10.70 -17.47
N GLU A 257 -14.46 -11.60 -16.63
CA GLU A 257 -15.01 -12.90 -17.05
C GLU A 257 -16.18 -12.70 -18.04
N LYS A 258 -17.12 -11.78 -17.74
CA LYS A 258 -18.21 -11.41 -18.67
C LYS A 258 -17.72 -10.77 -19.97
N ALA A 259 -16.54 -10.15 -19.96
CA ALA A 259 -15.92 -9.56 -21.14
C ALA A 259 -15.10 -10.58 -21.96
N GLY A 260 -15.08 -11.86 -21.57
CA GLY A 260 -14.45 -12.95 -22.33
C GLY A 260 -13.10 -13.43 -21.77
N PHE A 261 -12.73 -13.05 -20.54
CA PHE A 261 -11.57 -13.65 -19.87
C PHE A 261 -11.91 -15.07 -19.42
N SER A 262 -10.98 -16.00 -19.64
CA SER A 262 -11.07 -17.36 -19.10
C SER A 262 -10.66 -17.35 -17.63
N ARG A 263 -11.56 -17.71 -16.72
CA ARG A 263 -11.31 -17.71 -15.29
C ARG A 263 -11.23 -19.12 -14.72
N LEU A 264 -10.13 -19.41 -14.05
CA LEU A 264 -9.89 -20.61 -13.27
C LEU A 264 -9.84 -20.26 -11.78
N ARG A 265 -10.47 -21.08 -10.94
CA ARG A 265 -10.46 -20.91 -9.48
C ARG A 265 -9.72 -22.06 -8.84
N LEU A 266 -8.76 -21.76 -7.97
CA LEU A 266 -8.02 -22.79 -7.26
C LEU A 266 -8.85 -23.36 -6.10
N SER A 267 -8.94 -24.68 -6.03
CA SER A 267 -9.63 -25.40 -4.94
C SER A 267 -8.85 -25.26 -3.62
N PRO A 268 -9.50 -25.49 -2.46
CA PRO A 268 -8.79 -25.55 -1.18
C PRO A 268 -7.65 -26.57 -1.15
N GLU A 269 -7.85 -27.76 -1.73
CA GLU A 269 -6.82 -28.81 -1.86
C GLU A 269 -5.58 -28.27 -2.60
N GLN A 270 -5.79 -27.63 -3.76
CA GLN A 270 -4.74 -27.02 -4.58
C GLN A 270 -3.91 -25.96 -3.84
N LYS A 271 -4.48 -25.32 -2.83
CA LYS A 271 -3.87 -24.21 -2.09
C LYS A 271 -3.20 -24.64 -0.80
N LEU A 272 -3.81 -25.59 -0.08
CA LEU A 272 -3.49 -25.85 1.32
C LEU A 272 -2.82 -27.19 1.54
N GLU A 273 -2.94 -28.15 0.61
CA GLU A 273 -2.33 -29.47 0.76
C GLU A 273 -0.85 -29.44 0.34
N PRO A 274 0.10 -29.62 1.28
CA PRO A 274 1.51 -29.66 0.95
C PRO A 274 1.80 -30.82 0.00
N GLY A 275 2.57 -30.57 -1.06
CA GLY A 275 2.90 -31.62 -2.02
C GLY A 275 1.86 -31.86 -3.12
N TYR A 276 0.70 -31.15 -3.11
CA TYR A 276 -0.38 -31.36 -4.07
C TYR A 276 0.11 -31.33 -5.53
N TRP A 277 0.89 -30.32 -5.89
CA TRP A 277 1.38 -30.10 -7.26
C TRP A 277 2.38 -31.16 -7.73
N GLN A 278 2.95 -31.95 -6.82
CA GLN A 278 3.86 -33.07 -7.10
C GLN A 278 3.10 -34.39 -7.33
N THR A 279 1.82 -34.47 -6.95
CA THR A 279 0.96 -35.64 -7.22
C THR A 279 0.59 -35.72 -8.70
N GLU A 280 0.15 -36.89 -9.17
CA GLU A 280 -0.33 -37.04 -10.55
C GLU A 280 -1.54 -36.13 -10.84
N ARG A 281 -2.47 -35.99 -9.88
CA ARG A 281 -3.60 -35.05 -9.99
C ARG A 281 -3.13 -33.59 -10.08
N GLY A 282 -2.09 -33.23 -9.35
CA GLY A 282 -1.50 -31.89 -9.38
C GLY A 282 -0.84 -31.59 -10.73
N LYS A 283 -0.12 -32.56 -11.30
CA LYS A 283 0.48 -32.45 -12.64
C LYS A 283 -0.58 -32.33 -13.74
N GLU A 284 -1.65 -33.12 -13.67
CA GLU A 284 -2.80 -33.01 -14.59
C GLU A 284 -3.47 -31.63 -14.49
N ALA A 285 -3.67 -31.11 -13.26
CA ALA A 285 -4.22 -29.78 -13.05
C ALA A 285 -3.32 -28.67 -13.61
N LEU A 286 -2.00 -28.81 -13.46
CA LEU A 286 -1.02 -27.87 -14.01
C LEU A 286 -1.05 -27.88 -15.55
N GLN A 287 -1.11 -29.07 -16.17
CA GLN A 287 -1.28 -29.19 -17.62
C GLN A 287 -2.57 -28.50 -18.09
N GLY A 288 -3.67 -28.66 -17.37
CA GLY A 288 -4.93 -27.97 -17.68
C GLY A 288 -4.82 -26.44 -17.59
N ILE A 289 -4.02 -25.92 -16.65
CA ILE A 289 -3.72 -24.49 -16.56
C ILE A 289 -2.88 -24.05 -17.78
N GLU A 290 -1.83 -24.79 -18.12
CA GLU A 290 -0.99 -24.51 -19.29
C GLU A 290 -1.79 -24.50 -20.60
N ASP A 291 -2.68 -25.48 -20.78
CA ASP A 291 -3.55 -25.58 -21.95
C ASP A 291 -4.52 -24.38 -22.03
N MET A 292 -5.07 -23.96 -20.88
CA MET A 292 -5.93 -22.77 -20.79
C MET A 292 -5.15 -21.50 -21.14
N LEU A 293 -3.94 -21.34 -20.62
CA LEU A 293 -3.06 -20.21 -20.92
C LEU A 293 -2.63 -20.21 -22.40
N ALA A 294 -2.42 -21.38 -23.01
CA ALA A 294 -2.05 -21.52 -24.41
C ALA A 294 -3.21 -21.18 -25.37
N SER A 295 -4.44 -21.54 -24.99
CA SER A 295 -5.65 -21.39 -25.82
C SER A 295 -6.33 -20.03 -25.70
N HIS A 296 -6.07 -19.27 -24.65
CA HIS A 296 -6.70 -17.97 -24.40
C HIS A 296 -5.66 -16.87 -24.22
N SER A 297 -5.93 -15.69 -24.80
CA SER A 297 -5.08 -14.52 -24.60
C SER A 297 -5.34 -13.83 -23.26
N HIS A 298 -6.52 -14.00 -22.67
CA HIS A 298 -6.91 -13.29 -21.45
C HIS A 298 -7.38 -14.29 -20.40
N CYS A 299 -6.60 -14.45 -19.34
CA CYS A 299 -6.78 -15.50 -18.34
C CYS A 299 -6.78 -14.92 -16.93
N ILE A 300 -7.56 -15.53 -16.04
CA ILE A 300 -7.64 -15.19 -14.62
C ILE A 300 -7.44 -16.46 -13.81
N ILE A 301 -6.54 -16.44 -12.83
CA ILE A 301 -6.40 -17.47 -11.79
C ILE A 301 -6.75 -16.82 -10.45
N THR A 302 -7.80 -17.31 -9.78
CA THR A 302 -8.22 -16.78 -8.47
C THR A 302 -7.90 -17.74 -7.34
N LEU A 303 -7.29 -17.21 -6.28
CA LEU A 303 -6.95 -17.95 -5.05
C LEU A 303 -8.06 -17.87 -3.99
N THR A 304 -9.07 -17.00 -4.18
CA THR A 304 -10.15 -16.79 -3.21
C THR A 304 -11.18 -17.91 -3.24
N ALA A 305 -11.53 -18.43 -2.06
CA ALA A 305 -12.73 -19.25 -1.91
C ALA A 305 -13.96 -18.33 -1.91
N LEU A 306 -15.07 -18.78 -2.49
CA LEU A 306 -16.36 -18.14 -2.26
C LEU A 306 -16.64 -18.11 -0.74
N SER A 307 -17.46 -17.15 -0.31
CA SER A 307 -17.78 -16.88 1.10
C SER A 307 -18.09 -18.15 1.92
N ARG A 308 -17.99 -18.07 3.26
CA ARG A 308 -18.32 -19.19 4.19
C ARG A 308 -19.65 -19.90 3.86
N ALA A 309 -20.60 -19.22 3.20
CA ALA A 309 -21.87 -19.78 2.75
C ALA A 309 -21.74 -20.85 1.65
N THR A 310 -20.78 -20.71 0.72
CA THR A 310 -20.59 -21.66 -0.39
C THR A 310 -19.77 -22.87 0.04
N ILE A 311 -18.77 -22.68 0.90
CA ILE A 311 -17.99 -23.78 1.47
C ILE A 311 -18.92 -24.74 2.24
N TRP A 312 -19.88 -24.22 3.02
CA TRP A 312 -20.85 -25.06 3.74
C TRP A 312 -21.79 -25.83 2.80
N ALA A 313 -22.13 -25.27 1.65
CA ALA A 313 -23.01 -25.90 0.66
C ALA A 313 -22.30 -27.03 -0.13
N GLU A 314 -21.00 -26.91 -0.36
CA GLU A 314 -20.20 -27.92 -1.08
C GLU A 314 -19.69 -29.04 -0.17
N THR A 315 -19.55 -28.81 1.14
CA THR A 315 -19.04 -29.82 2.08
C THR A 315 -20.11 -30.53 2.92
N SER A 316 -21.39 -30.22 2.74
CA SER A 316 -22.48 -30.86 3.50
C SER A 316 -23.11 -32.01 2.72
N PRO A 317 -23.31 -33.21 3.32
CA PRO A 317 -24.11 -34.27 2.68
C PRO A 317 -25.57 -33.81 2.52
N PRO A 318 -26.32 -34.30 1.52
CA PRO A 318 -27.69 -33.86 1.28
C PRO A 318 -28.54 -34.15 2.53
N PRO A 319 -29.39 -33.21 2.98
CA PRO A 319 -30.22 -33.43 4.14
C PRO A 319 -31.20 -34.57 3.83
N THR A 320 -31.17 -35.61 4.67
CA THR A 320 -32.23 -36.62 4.71
C THR A 320 -33.54 -35.92 5.07
N MET A 321 -34.47 -35.86 4.11
CA MET A 321 -35.82 -35.32 4.29
C MET A 321 -36.57 -36.04 5.41
N PRO A 322 -37.02 -35.34 6.47
CA PRO A 322 -38.12 -35.82 7.28
C PRO A 322 -39.45 -35.42 6.61
N GLN A 323 -40.44 -36.30 6.73
CA GLN A 323 -41.80 -36.12 6.20
C GLN A 323 -42.51 -34.84 6.73
N PRO A 324 -43.50 -34.32 6.00
CA PRO A 324 -44.02 -32.97 6.23
C PRO A 324 -44.94 -32.90 7.45
N LEU A 325 -44.69 -31.92 8.31
CA LEU A 325 -45.63 -31.44 9.32
C LEU A 325 -45.97 -29.97 9.00
N ALA A 326 -47.27 -29.69 9.00
CA ALA A 326 -47.88 -28.47 8.50
C ALA A 326 -47.69 -27.24 9.42
N LEU A 327 -47.43 -26.09 8.78
CA LEU A 327 -47.84 -24.70 9.06
C LEU A 327 -47.96 -24.21 10.53
N THR A 328 -47.33 -23.06 10.84
CA THR A 328 -48.01 -21.74 10.94
C THR A 328 -47.07 -20.59 11.34
N GLY A 329 -47.07 -19.51 10.52
CA GLY A 329 -47.09 -18.07 10.89
C GLY A 329 -45.95 -17.41 11.68
N LYS A 330 -45.27 -16.41 11.07
CA LYS A 330 -45.63 -14.97 11.13
C LYS A 330 -44.53 -14.07 10.54
N LEU A 331 -44.97 -13.11 9.72
CA LEU A 331 -44.24 -11.95 9.22
C LEU A 331 -43.96 -10.92 10.33
N CYS A 332 -42.85 -10.18 10.21
CA CYS A 332 -42.78 -8.79 10.65
C CYS A 332 -41.74 -8.01 9.82
N GLU A 333 -42.22 -7.01 9.07
CA GLU A 333 -41.45 -5.96 8.39
C GLU A 333 -41.30 -4.73 9.29
N SER A 334 -40.16 -4.05 9.18
CA SER A 334 -39.96 -2.58 9.28
C SER A 334 -38.44 -2.32 9.19
N GLY A 335 -37.85 -1.30 8.57
CA GLY A 335 -38.28 -0.11 7.83
C GLY A 335 -36.98 0.66 7.44
N SER A 336 -36.96 1.21 6.21
CA SER A 336 -35.88 1.92 5.46
C SER A 336 -35.45 3.29 6.08
N PRO A 337 -34.61 4.21 5.48
CA PRO A 337 -33.99 4.23 4.14
C PRO A 337 -32.57 4.86 3.92
N ALA A 338 -32.01 4.55 2.75
CA ALA A 338 -31.29 5.40 1.79
C ALA A 338 -30.20 6.41 2.25
N VAL A 339 -28.94 5.97 2.23
CA VAL A 339 -27.77 6.80 1.83
C VAL A 339 -26.79 5.87 1.12
N SER A 340 -26.54 6.07 -0.19
CA SER A 340 -25.32 5.64 -0.92
C SER A 340 -25.49 5.50 -2.46
N ALA A 341 -26.55 6.00 -3.09
CA ALA A 341 -26.70 5.85 -4.55
C ALA A 341 -25.81 6.78 -5.41
N THR A 342 -25.14 7.79 -4.83
CA THR A 342 -24.42 8.82 -5.60
C THR A 342 -22.92 8.53 -5.85
N TRP A 343 -22.36 7.51 -5.20
CA TRP A 343 -20.96 7.07 -5.42
C TRP A 343 -20.81 6.09 -6.59
N TRP A 344 -21.88 5.37 -6.94
CA TRP A 344 -21.87 4.28 -7.91
C TRP A 344 -21.74 4.75 -9.38
N GLU A 345 -22.25 5.93 -9.72
CA GLU A 345 -22.31 6.39 -11.12
C GLU A 345 -21.00 7.03 -11.62
N LYS A 346 -20.15 7.58 -10.73
CA LYS A 346 -18.89 8.22 -11.16
C LYS A 346 -17.73 7.22 -11.36
N SER A 347 -17.73 6.10 -10.65
CA SER A 347 -16.68 5.07 -10.75
C SER A 347 -16.80 4.16 -11.99
N LEU A 348 -17.91 4.26 -12.74
CA LEU A 348 -18.17 3.48 -13.95
C LEU A 348 -17.59 4.13 -15.23
N GLN A 349 -17.02 5.33 -15.14
CA GLN A 349 -16.49 6.09 -16.30
C GLN A 349 -14.96 6.19 -16.35
N ALA A 350 -14.23 5.63 -15.38
CA ALA A 350 -12.77 5.65 -15.37
C ALA A 350 -12.16 4.58 -16.31
N PRO A 351 -11.09 4.89 -17.07
CA PRO A 351 -10.39 3.90 -17.87
C PRO A 351 -9.77 2.80 -16.99
N LEU A 352 -9.75 1.55 -17.50
CA LEU A 352 -9.38 0.31 -16.80
C LEU A 352 -8.03 0.31 -16.05
N TRP A 353 -7.13 1.26 -16.32
CA TRP A 353 -5.82 1.34 -15.68
C TRP A 353 -5.81 2.14 -14.37
N GLU A 354 -6.82 2.97 -14.09
CA GLU A 354 -6.90 3.76 -12.83
C GLU A 354 -7.32 2.94 -11.60
N LEU A 355 -7.77 1.70 -11.77
CA LEU A 355 -8.39 0.89 -10.71
C LEU A 355 -7.53 -0.28 -10.19
N CYS A 356 -6.26 -0.37 -10.63
CA CYS A 356 -5.35 -1.47 -10.27
C CYS A 356 -4.68 -1.33 -8.89
N PHE A 357 -4.89 -0.22 -8.16
CA PHE A 357 -4.30 -0.03 -6.83
C PHE A 357 -5.35 -0.27 -5.74
N SER A 358 -5.51 -1.53 -5.34
CA SER A 358 -6.20 -1.91 -4.09
C SER A 358 -5.21 -2.64 -3.17
N PRO A 359 -4.95 -2.21 -1.92
CA PRO A 359 -3.82 -2.69 -1.10
C PRO A 359 -4.00 -4.07 -0.45
N ALA A 360 -4.89 -4.94 -0.94
CA ALA A 360 -5.38 -6.09 -0.19
C ALA A 360 -4.85 -7.46 -0.65
N ALA A 361 -3.74 -7.53 -1.38
CA ALA A 361 -3.20 -8.80 -1.85
C ALA A 361 -1.67 -8.88 -1.80
N THR A 362 -1.08 -8.70 -0.62
CA THR A 362 0.30 -9.12 -0.38
C THR A 362 0.27 -10.38 0.49
N ARG A 363 0.31 -11.53 -0.18
CA ARG A 363 0.81 -12.83 0.32
C ARG A 363 0.58 -13.86 -0.78
N CYS A 364 1.66 -14.34 -1.41
CA CYS A 364 1.85 -15.75 -1.75
C CYS A 364 3.15 -16.02 -2.55
N PHE A 365 4.00 -16.86 -1.94
CA PHE A 365 5.10 -17.68 -2.49
C PHE A 365 6.46 -17.02 -2.78
N SER A 366 7.37 -17.15 -1.82
CA SER A 366 8.78 -17.41 -2.10
C SER A 366 8.93 -18.85 -2.61
N VAL A 367 9.69 -19.03 -3.70
CA VAL A 367 10.04 -20.32 -4.32
C VAL A 367 10.81 -21.22 -3.35
#